data_AF-A0A843XFY4-F1
#
_entry.id   AF-A0A843XFY4-F1
#
_cell.length_a   1.000
_cell.length_b   1.000
_cell.length_c   1.000
_cell.angle_alpha   90.00
_cell.angle_beta   90.00
_cell.angle_gamma   90.00
#
_symmetry.space_group_name_H-M   'P 1'
#
loop_
_entity.id
_entity.type
_entity.pdbx_description
1 polymer ?
#
loop_
_entity_poly.entity_id
_entity_poly.type
_entity_poly.pdbx_seq_one_letter_code
_entity_poly.pdbx_strand_id
1 'polypeptide(L)'
;MEGSWLRSRKKKKSRRAATAARLRRAVQQSQQARTSGKDRRRRAAATSCGRGTAVARKFRELQALVPGGEGLRADQLFLRTAGYILHLRLQVHLLRVLSGL
;
A
#
# COMPACT_ATOMS: atom_id res chain seq x y z
N MET A 1 1.37 -8.76 -78.03
CA MET A 1 2.26 -9.14 -76.90
C MET A 1 2.72 -7.85 -76.23
N GLU A 2 1.84 -7.18 -75.49
CA GLU A 2 1.46 -7.42 -74.09
C GLU A 2 2.47 -6.88 -73.05
N GLY A 3 2.04 -5.86 -72.31
CA GLY A 3 2.24 -5.82 -70.86
C GLY A 3 3.43 -5.05 -70.28
N SER A 4 3.47 -3.71 -70.37
CA SER A 4 4.44 -2.90 -69.59
C SER A 4 3.85 -1.88 -68.60
N TRP A 5 2.52 -1.85 -68.40
CA TRP A 5 1.88 -0.82 -67.55
C TRP A 5 1.65 -1.20 -66.08
N LEU A 6 1.96 -2.43 -65.63
CA LEU A 6 1.59 -2.89 -64.27
C LEU A 6 2.65 -2.71 -63.17
N ARG A 7 3.86 -2.25 -63.49
CA ARG A 7 5.00 -2.36 -62.54
C ARG A 7 5.17 -1.16 -61.57
N SER A 8 4.44 -0.06 -61.79
CA SER A 8 4.73 1.21 -61.08
C SER A 8 3.83 1.54 -59.87
N ARG A 9 2.72 0.81 -59.65
CA ARG A 9 1.80 1.06 -58.51
C ARG A 9 2.16 0.35 -57.20
N LYS A 10 3.02 -0.68 -57.22
CA LYS A 10 3.31 -1.50 -56.02
C LYS A 10 4.30 -0.87 -55.03
N LYS A 11 5.20 0.03 -55.46
CA LYS A 11 6.23 0.60 -54.56
C LYS A 11 5.71 1.69 -53.61
N LYS A 12 4.70 2.48 -53.99
CA LYS A 12 4.12 3.53 -53.11
C LYS A 12 3.30 2.95 -51.94
N LYS A 13 2.66 1.79 -52.12
CA LYS A 13 1.84 1.13 -51.09
C LYS A 13 2.70 0.56 -49.95
N SER A 14 3.89 0.04 -50.29
CA SER A 14 4.86 -0.52 -49.34
C SER A 14 5.46 0.55 -48.40
N ARG A 15 5.78 1.75 -48.91
CA ARG A 15 6.34 2.84 -48.08
C ARG A 15 5.35 3.38 -47.03
N ARG A 16 4.05 3.40 -47.35
CA ARG A 16 2.98 3.84 -46.41
C ARG A 16 2.69 2.80 -45.32
N ALA A 17 2.87 1.52 -45.61
CA ALA A 17 2.72 0.44 -44.63
C ALA A 17 3.87 0.46 -43.60
N ALA A 18 5.10 0.70 -44.06
CA ALA A 18 6.28 0.80 -43.20
C ALA A 18 6.20 2.00 -42.24
N THR A 19 5.70 3.16 -42.71
CA THR A 19 5.51 4.33 -41.85
C THR A 19 4.38 4.14 -40.84
N ALA A 20 3.29 3.47 -41.23
CA ALA A 20 2.20 3.12 -40.31
C ALA A 20 2.67 2.16 -39.20
N ALA A 21 3.52 1.19 -39.52
CA ALA A 21 4.09 0.26 -38.54
C ALA A 21 5.02 0.97 -37.53
N ARG A 22 5.81 1.96 -38.00
CA ARG A 22 6.72 2.75 -37.14
C ARG A 22 5.96 3.61 -36.14
N LEU A 23 4.87 4.25 -36.58
CA LEU A 23 4.00 5.04 -35.70
C LEU A 23 3.32 4.18 -34.63
N ARG A 24 2.86 2.97 -35.00
CA ARG A 24 2.24 2.03 -34.05
C ARG A 24 3.19 1.59 -32.94
N ARG A 25 4.46 1.27 -33.29
CA ARG A 25 5.49 0.91 -32.30
C ARG A 25 5.83 2.06 -31.35
N ALA A 26 5.93 3.29 -31.86
CA ALA A 26 6.20 4.45 -31.03
C ALA A 26 5.07 4.73 -30.02
N VAL A 27 3.81 4.52 -30.42
CA VAL A 27 2.66 4.65 -29.52
C VAL A 27 2.63 3.54 -28.47
N GLN A 28 2.95 2.29 -28.83
CA GLN A 28 3.04 1.19 -27.85
C GLN A 28 4.18 1.39 -26.83
N GLN A 29 5.34 1.88 -27.26
CA GLN A 29 6.46 2.18 -26.35
C GLN A 29 6.14 3.33 -25.39
N SER A 30 5.43 4.37 -25.84
CA SER A 30 5.02 5.47 -24.96
C SER A 30 3.97 5.03 -23.93
N GLN A 31 3.08 4.09 -24.29
CA GLN A 31 2.11 3.52 -23.35
C GLN A 31 2.79 2.65 -22.28
N GLN A 32 3.80 1.85 -22.64
CA GLN A 32 4.55 1.04 -21.67
C GLN A 32 5.40 1.88 -20.70
N ALA A 33 5.98 2.99 -21.16
CA ALA A 33 6.72 3.91 -20.28
C ALA A 33 5.82 4.60 -19.24
N ARG A 34 4.55 4.85 -19.57
CA ARG A 34 3.57 5.52 -18.68
C ARG A 34 3.04 4.62 -17.56
N THR A 35 3.01 3.30 -17.75
CA THR A 35 2.50 2.37 -16.72
C THR A 35 3.56 2.03 -15.67
N SER A 36 4.81 1.84 -16.09
CA SER A 36 5.95 1.48 -15.23
C SER A 36 6.22 2.49 -14.10
N GLY A 37 6.17 3.80 -14.37
CA GLY A 37 6.37 4.83 -13.35
C GLY A 37 5.26 4.90 -12.30
N LYS A 38 4.04 4.49 -12.68
CA LYS A 38 2.85 4.53 -11.80
C LYS A 38 2.89 3.42 -10.75
N ASP A 39 3.41 2.25 -11.10
CA ASP A 39 3.59 1.13 -10.17
C ASP A 39 4.68 1.38 -9.13
N ARG A 40 5.80 2.00 -9.53
CA ARG A 40 6.89 2.34 -8.60
C ARG A 40 6.43 3.32 -7.52
N ARG A 41 5.62 4.32 -7.89
CA ARG A 41 5.06 5.30 -6.95
C ARG A 41 4.04 4.68 -5.98
N ARG A 42 3.26 3.70 -6.43
CA ARG A 42 2.34 2.94 -5.57
C ARG A 42 3.07 2.08 -4.54
N ARG A 43 4.18 1.43 -4.93
CA ARG A 43 4.97 0.60 -4.00
C ARG A 43 5.68 1.43 -2.93
N ALA A 44 6.19 2.62 -3.28
CA ALA A 44 6.84 3.50 -2.30
C ALA A 44 5.87 4.09 -1.26
N ALA A 45 4.59 4.30 -1.63
CA ALA A 45 3.57 4.78 -0.70
C ALA A 45 3.06 3.69 0.27
N ALA A 46 3.15 2.41 -0.12
CA ALA A 46 2.70 1.29 0.71
C ALA A 46 3.65 0.98 1.89
N THR A 47 4.93 1.36 1.80
CA THR A 47 5.92 1.04 2.84
C THR A 47 5.96 2.06 3.99
N SER A 48 5.58 3.32 3.75
CA SER A 48 5.60 4.37 4.79
C SER A 48 4.33 4.41 5.65
N CYS A 49 3.20 3.91 5.15
CA CYS A 49 1.93 3.90 5.88
C CYS A 49 1.84 2.82 6.98
N GLY A 50 2.68 1.77 6.94
CA GLY A 50 2.57 0.62 7.85
C GLY A 50 2.88 0.92 9.33
N ARG A 51 3.87 1.77 9.63
CA ARG A 51 4.27 2.04 11.03
C ARG A 51 3.25 2.87 11.80
N GLY A 52 2.72 3.93 11.20
CA GLY A 52 1.66 4.74 11.80
C GLY A 52 0.39 3.93 12.07
N THR A 53 0.03 3.02 11.15
CA THR A 53 -1.12 2.12 11.35
C THR A 53 -0.90 1.10 12.46
N ALA A 54 0.32 0.60 12.64
CA ALA A 54 0.62 -0.37 13.69
C ALA A 54 0.50 0.26 15.09
N VAL A 55 1.03 1.47 15.28
CA VAL A 55 0.92 2.21 16.55
C VAL A 55 -0.54 2.56 16.84
N ALA A 56 -1.29 3.05 15.84
CA ALA A 56 -2.71 3.34 16.01
C ALA A 56 -3.53 2.09 16.37
N ARG A 57 -3.20 0.93 15.79
CA ARG A 57 -3.84 -0.34 16.14
C ARG A 57 -3.52 -0.75 17.58
N LYS A 58 -2.26 -0.67 17.99
CA LYS A 58 -1.85 -0.96 19.38
C LYS A 58 -2.47 -0.01 20.39
N PHE A 59 -2.62 1.25 20.00
CA PHE A 59 -3.29 2.25 20.82
C PHE A 59 -4.76 1.90 21.04
N ARG A 60 -5.49 1.55 19.97
CA ARG A 60 -6.89 1.08 20.07
C ARG A 60 -7.03 -0.21 20.87
N GLU A 61 -6.13 -1.17 20.65
CA GLU A 61 -6.09 -2.41 21.45
C GLU A 61 -5.93 -2.07 22.94
N LEU A 62 -5.07 -1.11 23.30
CA LEU A 62 -4.89 -0.68 24.68
C LEU A 62 -6.13 0.03 25.25
N GLN A 63 -6.82 0.87 24.47
CA GLN A 63 -8.07 1.52 24.87
C GLN A 63 -9.15 0.52 25.26
N ALA A 64 -9.29 -0.57 24.49
CA ALA A 64 -10.26 -1.63 24.74
C ALA A 64 -9.92 -2.50 25.96
N LEU A 65 -8.63 -2.68 26.26
CA LEU A 65 -8.18 -3.49 27.40
C LEU A 65 -8.30 -2.77 28.74
N VAL A 66 -8.18 -1.45 28.76
CA VAL A 66 -8.15 -0.66 30.00
C VAL A 66 -9.58 -0.25 30.38
N PRO A 67 -10.07 -0.57 31.59
CA PRO A 67 -11.40 -0.16 32.03
C PRO A 67 -11.57 1.37 32.04
N GLY A 68 -12.52 1.85 31.22
CA GLY A 68 -12.74 3.27 30.98
C GLY A 68 -11.69 3.94 30.08
N GLY A 69 -10.94 3.15 29.31
CA GLY A 69 -9.87 3.61 28.41
C GLY A 69 -10.35 4.08 27.03
N GLU A 70 -11.58 3.74 26.65
CA GLU A 70 -12.16 4.11 25.37
C GLU A 70 -12.20 5.64 25.19
N GLY A 71 -11.74 6.11 24.01
CA GLY A 71 -11.71 7.54 23.69
C GLY A 71 -10.66 8.37 24.43
N LEU A 72 -9.89 7.81 25.37
CA LEU A 72 -8.86 8.56 26.08
C LEU A 72 -7.69 8.95 25.16
N ARG A 73 -7.17 10.16 25.36
CA ARG A 73 -5.93 10.62 24.73
C ARG A 73 -4.73 9.87 25.32
N ALA A 74 -3.60 9.87 24.61
CA ALA A 74 -2.43 9.06 24.97
C ALA A 74 -1.96 9.26 26.42
N ASP A 75 -1.81 10.51 26.86
CA ASP A 75 -1.32 10.83 28.21
C ASP A 75 -2.25 10.26 29.31
N GLN A 76 -3.56 10.44 29.11
CA GLN A 76 -4.59 9.95 30.04
C GLN A 76 -4.69 8.42 30.01
N LEU A 77 -4.62 7.83 28.81
CA LEU A 77 -4.66 6.39 28.65
C LEU A 77 -3.48 5.72 29.35
N PHE A 78 -2.26 6.25 29.20
CA PHE A 78 -1.09 5.68 29.86
C PHE A 78 -1.12 5.83 31.37
N LEU A 79 -1.57 6.98 31.89
CA LEU A 79 -1.76 7.16 33.33
C LEU A 79 -2.80 6.17 33.89
N ARG A 80 -3.94 6.02 33.21
CA ARG A 80 -4.99 5.05 33.57
C ARG A 80 -4.47 3.61 33.50
N THR A 81 -3.69 3.30 32.46
CA THR A 81 -3.06 1.99 32.27
C THR A 81 -2.12 1.66 33.42
N ALA A 82 -1.28 2.60 33.85
CA ALA A 82 -0.38 2.41 34.98
C ALA A 82 -1.14 2.09 36.27
N GLY A 83 -2.22 2.84 36.54
CA GLY A 83 -3.10 2.57 37.68
C GLY A 83 -3.76 1.18 37.59
N TYR A 84 -4.23 0.78 36.40
CA TYR A 84 -4.86 -0.52 36.22
C TYR A 84 -3.87 -1.69 36.37
N ILE A 85 -2.66 -1.57 35.84
CA ILE A 85 -1.60 -2.57 36.04
C ILE A 85 -1.29 -2.73 37.53
N LEU A 86 -1.16 -1.62 38.27
CA LEU A 86 -0.92 -1.67 39.71
C LEU A 86 -2.07 -2.36 40.44
N HIS A 87 -3.32 -2.02 40.10
CA HIS A 87 -4.50 -2.64 40.69
C HIS A 87 -4.53 -4.16 40.48
N LEU A 88 -4.30 -4.62 39.25
CA LEU A 88 -4.23 -6.06 38.93
C LEU A 88 -3.11 -6.77 39.69
N ARG A 89 -1.93 -6.14 39.80
CA ARG A 89 -0.81 -6.70 40.57
C ARG A 89 -1.15 -6.88 42.04
N LEU A 90 -1.83 -5.90 42.63
CA LEU A 90 -2.28 -5.98 44.02
C LEU A 90 -3.31 -7.08 44.22
N GLN A 91 -4.29 -7.21 43.31
CA GLN A 91 -5.27 -8.30 43.35
C GLN A 91 -4.60 -9.67 43.28
N VAL A 92 -3.68 -9.87 42.34
CA VAL A 92 -2.92 -11.13 42.22
C VAL A 92 -2.06 -11.39 43.45
N HIS A 93 -1.40 -10.36 43.99
CA HIS A 93 -0.59 -10.50 45.20
C HIS A 93 -1.43 -10.92 46.40
N LEU A 94 -2.58 -10.27 46.62
CA LEU A 94 -3.51 -10.64 47.68
C LEU A 94 -3.98 -12.09 47.54
N LEU A 95 -4.38 -12.50 46.32
CA LEU A 95 -4.83 -13.87 46.07
C LEU A 95 -3.73 -14.90 46.35
N ARG A 96 -2.47 -14.59 46.02
CA ARG A 96 -1.32 -15.47 46.35
C ARG A 96 -1.13 -15.62 47.85
N VAL A 97 -1.15 -14.51 48.59
CA VAL A 97 -1.05 -14.52 50.06
C VAL A 97 -2.18 -15.34 50.68
N LEU A 98 -3.42 -15.18 50.20
CA LEU A 98 -4.58 -15.92 50.71
C LEU A 98 -4.59 -17.41 50.33
N SER A 99 -3.98 -17.77 49.20
CA SER A 99 -3.88 -19.16 48.75
C SER A 99 -2.64 -19.89 49.26
N GLY A 100 -1.73 -19.19 49.94
CA GLY A 100 -0.46 -19.76 50.42
C GLY A 100 0.54 -20.07 49.29
N LEU A 101 0.37 -19.41 48.12
CA LEU A 101 1.26 -19.48 46.95
C LEU A 101 2.44 -18.50 47.04
#